data_AF-A0A9D1L9R4-F1
#
_entry.id   AF-A0A9D1L9R4-F1
#
_cell.length_a   1.000
_cell.length_b   1.000
_cell.length_c   1.000
_cell.angle_alpha   90.00
_cell.angle_beta   90.00
_cell.angle_gamma   90.00
#
_symmetry.space_group_name_H-M   'P 1'
#
loop_
_entity.id
_entity.type
_entity.pdbx_description
1 polymer ?
#
loop_
_entity_poly.entity_id
_entity_poly.type
_entity_poly.pdbx_seq_one_letter_code
_entity_poly.pdbx_strand_id
1 'polypeptide(L)' 'LAELLDIDRSHMSAIELATVGVSLDVIFKICEVLCIKAKDLFDFRD' A
#
# COMPACT_ATOMS: atom_id res chain seq x y z
N LEU A 1 -4.20 -8.06 -4.11
CA LEU A 1 -3.29 -6.90 -4.05
C LEU A 1 -1.83 -7.34 -4.05
N ALA A 2 -1.40 -8.24 -3.15
CA ALA A 2 -0.03 -8.79 -3.12
C ALA A 2 0.51 -9.24 -4.50
N GLU A 3 -0.28 -10.01 -5.26
CA GLU A 3 0.10 -10.48 -6.61
C GLU A 3 0.25 -9.33 -7.63
N LEU A 4 -0.60 -8.31 -7.55
CA LEU A 4 -0.52 -7.13 -8.44
C LEU A 4 0.69 -6.25 -8.10
N LEU A 5 1.10 -6.27 -6.84
CA LEU A 5 2.26 -5.53 -6.35
C LEU A 5 3.56 -6.31 -6.44
N ASP A 6 3.52 -7.59 -6.84
CA ASP A 6 4.69 -8.49 -6.83
C ASP A 6 5.41 -8.49 -5.47
N ILE A 7 4.63 -8.57 -4.38
CA ILE A 7 5.14 -8.68 -3.01
C ILE A 7 4.60 -9.95 -2.34
N ASP A 8 5.33 -10.42 -1.34
CA ASP A 8 4.91 -11.56 -0.55
C ASP A 8 3.58 -11.31 0.18
N ARG A 9 2.72 -12.33 0.27
CA ARG A 9 1.41 -12.22 0.92
C ARG A 9 1.51 -11.88 2.41
N SER A 10 2.53 -12.38 3.11
CA SER A 10 2.75 -12.06 4.52
C SER A 10 3.20 -10.60 4.70
N HIS A 11 3.99 -10.06 3.76
CA HIS A 11 4.36 -8.65 3.76
C HIS A 11 3.13 -7.75 3.51
N MET A 12 2.29 -8.09 2.52
CA MET A 12 1.01 -7.39 2.30
C MET A 12 0.13 -7.42 3.56
N SER A 13 0.01 -8.58 4.22
CA SER A 13 -0.77 -8.72 5.44
C SER A 13 -0.24 -7.84 6.59
N ALA A 14 1.08 -7.74 6.73
CA ALA A 14 1.69 -6.88 7.74
C ALA A 14 1.42 -5.38 7.47
N ILE A 15 1.39 -4.96 6.19
CA ILE A 15 1.03 -3.60 5.78
C ILE A 15 -0.44 -3.31 6.15
N GLU A 16 -1.36 -4.24 5.83
CA GLU A 16 -2.80 -4.09 6.13
C GLU A 16 -3.08 -3.99 7.63
N LEU A 17 -2.32 -4.71 8.45
CA LEU A 17 -2.40 -4.68 9.91
C LEU A 17 -1.61 -3.52 10.55
N ALA A 18 -0.96 -2.68 9.73
CA ALA A 18 -0.08 -1.59 10.18
C ALA A 18 1.02 -2.05 11.17
N THR A 19 1.51 -3.28 11.03
CA THR A 19 2.57 -3.84 11.90
C THR A 19 3.96 -3.59 11.35
N VAL A 20 4.07 -3.17 10.10
CA VAL A 20 5.32 -2.74 9.45
C VAL A 20 5.12 -1.41 8.75
N GLY A 21 6.19 -0.61 8.72
CA GLY A 21 6.25 0.54 7.82
C GLY A 21 6.37 0.07 6.36
N VAL A 22 5.87 0.88 5.43
CA VAL A 22 5.94 0.60 4.00
C VAL A 22 6.75 1.69 3.29
N SER A 23 7.50 1.33 2.24
CA SER A 23 8.23 2.31 1.44
C SER A 23 7.30 3.13 0.53
N LEU A 24 7.74 4.32 0.14
CA LEU A 24 6.99 5.16 -0.80
C LEU A 24 6.82 4.50 -2.18
N ASP A 25 7.80 3.71 -2.63
CA ASP A 25 7.72 2.99 -3.90
C ASP A 25 6.53 2.00 -3.92
N VAL A 26 6.32 1.27 -2.82
CA VAL A 26 5.17 0.36 -2.70
C VAL A 26 3.86 1.15 -2.65
N ILE A 27 3.83 2.29 -1.94
CA ILE A 27 2.67 3.21 -1.93
C ILE A 27 2.32 3.67 -3.35
N PHE A 28 3.30 4.10 -4.14
CA PHE A 28 3.06 4.55 -5.50
C PHE A 28 2.61 3.40 -6.42
N LYS A 29 3.18 2.21 -6.26
CA LYS A 29 2.72 1.01 -6.98
C LYS A 29 1.29 0.64 -6.63
N ILE A 30 0.87 0.80 -5.37
CA ILE A 30 -0.54 0.65 -4.95
C ILE A 30 -1.43 1.66 -5.68
N CYS A 31 -1.01 2.92 -5.75
CA CYS A 31 -1.77 3.97 -6.45
C CYS A 31 -1.95 3.65 -7.94
N GLU A 32 -0.89 3.17 -8.61
CA GLU A 32 -0.95 2.75 -10.01
C GLU A 32 -1.91 1.59 -10.23
N VAL A 33 -1.83 0.54 -9.40
CA VAL A 33 -2.69 -0.65 -9.49
C VAL A 33 -4.16 -0.30 -9.23
N LEU A 34 -4.43 0.61 -8.30
CA LEU A 34 -5.78 1.02 -7.94
C LEU A 34 -6.32 2.17 -8.82
N CYS A 35 -5.51 2.72 -9.72
CA CYS A 35 -5.86 3.89 -10.54
C CYS A 35 -6.32 5.11 -9.70
N ILE A 36 -5.67 5.37 -8.56
CA ILE A 36 -5.95 6.50 -7.67
C ILE A 36 -4.74 7.42 -7.53
N LYS A 37 -4.93 8.64 -7.00
CA LYS A 37 -3.81 9.51 -6.66
C LYS A 37 -3.36 9.22 -5.23
N ALA A 38 -2.09 9.50 -4.92
CA ALA A 38 -1.54 9.30 -3.58
C ALA A 38 -2.38 9.98 -2.49
N LYS A 39 -2.87 11.21 -2.73
CA LYS A 39 -3.75 11.92 -1.79
C LYS A 39 -5.06 11.20 -1.47
N ASP A 40 -5.53 10.31 -2.36
CA ASP A 40 -6.77 9.55 -2.18
C ASP A 40 -6.52 8.28 -1.33
N LEU A 41 -5.24 7.92 -1.10
CA LEU A 41 -4.83 6.80 -0.24
C LEU A 41 -4.68 7.21 1.24
N PHE A 42 -4.49 8.50 1.52
CA PHE A 42 -4.28 9.02 2.86
C PHE A 42 -5.51 9.77 3.36
N ASP A 43 -6.01 9.35 4.51
CA ASP A 43 -6.93 10.13 5.32
C ASP A 43 -6.22 10.49 6.63
N PHE A 44 -6.07 11.78 6.89
CA PHE A 44 -5.40 12.26 8.10
C PHE A 44 -6.44 12.32 9.21
N ARG A 45 -6.19 11.62 10.30
CA ARG A 45 -7.04 11.70 11.50
C ARG A 45 -6.94 13.11 12.09
N ASP A 46 -8.09 13.68 12.46
CA ASP A 46 -8.20 14.96 13.21
C ASP A 46 -7.37 14.93 14.51
#